data_AF-W6KK78-F1
#
_entry.id   AF-W6KK78-F1
#
_cell.length_a   1.000
_cell.length_b   1.000
_cell.length_c   1.000
_cell.angle_alpha   90.00
_cell.angle_beta   90.00
_cell.angle_gamma   90.00
#
_symmetry.space_group_name_H-M   'P 1'
#
loop_
_entity.id
_entity.type
_entity.pdbx_description
1 polymer ?
#
loop_
_entity_poly.entity_id
_entity_poly.type
_entity_poly.pdbx_seq_one_letter_code
_entity_poly.pdbx_strand_id
1 'polypeptide(L)'
;MLSILKWITIRDEFMEALSDPYNGITWIEKTKLRRHSREALGKWVLSQMARAKVKDTPGGFFSFIVEPASHSNDEGVYDKCIPKAPSALYHEQLIRDLSLKSDGAHNLAVVGRIRLLLKEFGLYERCFAAYKSVQEELSGVDVRSSDIYTPDFRKVSEDSNLRTNFQKRIQGPVAQINVLRPRGSYTRRGYPPCPSASIPWGMWVKLSRCYEAFGAAFDMQFFSSFSRDQCFTYRAATVTLRYEVGLATGSLQLCADVSLKQHLHARGYHVVDLCASPINAYMDMPHLGSFTKKVGSSSDTTVPALSSECHINNNDKKNVILPNRFCSAFYDTDCYFGSIGNALHVDPVSLYDLCSEVNSPQKPLLLTLDVPYDEDICELLFLKLAKDMENTGELERSKLAVDYLLVIPLWWDVPMPIKKHIFVDDASELTKVDDSVASEMHQKLLGKVLQKHSAVLEQGYRVTQNWTEVLGVAARGVSQSSTPDKDAMWAVFDGVFIGNTYPYFCTSTNRQLLGVTTTEVIGLRQPRTPEKGGLLLKEVLHEFYNI
;
A
#
# COMPACT_ATOMS: atom_id res chain seq x y z
N MET A 1 10.78 -17.18 -6.98
CA MET A 1 10.04 -17.73 -8.15
C MET A 1 9.05 -18.80 -7.73
N LEU A 2 9.47 -19.85 -7.00
CA LEU A 2 8.60 -20.98 -6.61
C LEU A 2 7.27 -20.52 -6.00
N SER A 3 7.29 -19.56 -5.06
CA SER A 3 6.05 -18.99 -4.49
C SER A 3 5.12 -18.39 -5.53
N ILE A 4 5.65 -17.66 -6.53
CA ILE A 4 4.83 -17.05 -7.58
C ILE A 4 4.12 -18.11 -8.41
N LEU A 5 4.81 -19.22 -8.71
CA LEU A 5 4.23 -20.32 -9.46
C LEU A 5 3.12 -21.00 -8.67
N LYS A 6 3.34 -21.30 -7.38
CA LYS A 6 2.29 -21.87 -6.53
C LYS A 6 1.09 -20.93 -6.42
N TRP A 7 1.32 -19.61 -6.29
CA TRP A 7 0.23 -18.62 -6.27
C TRP A 7 -0.53 -18.53 -7.59
N ILE A 8 0.15 -18.66 -8.72
CA ILE A 8 -0.51 -18.74 -10.04
C ILE A 8 -1.38 -19.98 -10.12
N THR A 9 -0.86 -21.15 -9.71
CA THR A 9 -1.63 -22.41 -9.66
C THR A 9 -2.88 -22.24 -8.80
N ILE A 10 -2.75 -21.73 -7.58
CA ILE A 10 -3.90 -21.51 -6.68
C ILE A 10 -4.92 -20.55 -7.30
N ARG A 11 -4.48 -19.49 -7.99
CA ARG A 11 -5.38 -18.55 -8.68
C ARG A 11 -6.13 -19.19 -9.84
N ASP A 12 -5.44 -19.99 -10.63
CA ASP A 12 -6.03 -20.66 -11.79
C ASP A 12 -7.05 -21.70 -11.31
N GLU A 13 -6.72 -22.50 -10.30
CA GLU A 13 -7.67 -23.41 -9.63
C GLU A 13 -8.87 -22.67 -9.02
N PHE A 14 -8.64 -21.51 -8.39
CA PHE A 14 -9.73 -20.72 -7.84
C PHE A 14 -10.62 -20.13 -8.94
N MET A 15 -10.02 -19.71 -10.05
CA MET A 15 -10.75 -19.20 -11.22
C MET A 15 -11.62 -20.31 -11.84
N GLU A 16 -11.12 -21.53 -11.91
CA GLU A 16 -11.90 -22.71 -12.33
C GLU A 16 -13.10 -22.93 -11.40
N ALA A 17 -12.89 -22.90 -10.08
CA ALA A 17 -13.98 -23.05 -9.10
C ALA A 17 -15.04 -21.94 -9.23
N LEU A 18 -14.63 -20.69 -9.43
CA LEU A 18 -15.55 -19.56 -9.64
C LEU A 18 -16.31 -19.66 -10.97
N SER A 19 -15.68 -20.22 -12.01
CA SER A 19 -16.24 -20.32 -13.36
C SER A 19 -17.09 -21.57 -13.58
N ASP A 20 -17.14 -22.48 -12.60
CA ASP A 20 -17.92 -23.71 -12.66
C ASP A 20 -19.43 -23.40 -12.82
N PRO A 21 -20.07 -23.79 -13.94
CA PRO A 21 -21.50 -23.54 -14.15
C PRO A 21 -22.40 -24.25 -13.12
N TYR A 22 -21.90 -25.26 -12.41
CA TYR A 22 -22.64 -26.02 -11.40
C TYR A 22 -22.64 -25.37 -10.02
N ASN A 23 -21.84 -24.32 -9.78
CA ASN A 23 -21.84 -23.61 -8.50
C ASN A 23 -23.10 -22.77 -8.27
N GLY A 24 -23.92 -22.55 -9.30
CA GLY A 24 -25.19 -21.84 -9.23
C GLY A 24 -25.08 -20.34 -8.92
N ILE A 25 -23.91 -19.73 -9.16
CA ILE A 25 -23.66 -18.31 -8.93
C ILE A 25 -23.66 -17.58 -10.27
N THR A 26 -24.40 -16.48 -10.37
CA THR A 26 -24.37 -15.62 -11.57
C THR A 26 -23.52 -14.40 -11.31
N TRP A 27 -22.34 -14.35 -11.92
CA TRP A 27 -21.45 -13.20 -11.82
C TRP A 27 -21.93 -12.02 -12.66
N ILE A 28 -21.95 -10.81 -12.07
CA ILE A 28 -22.32 -9.56 -12.75
C ILE A 28 -21.32 -9.28 -13.88
N GLU A 29 -20.03 -9.45 -13.60
CA GLU A 29 -18.93 -9.20 -14.55
C GLU A 29 -18.14 -10.48 -14.86
N LYS A 30 -18.77 -11.44 -15.55
CA LYS A 30 -18.15 -12.75 -15.90
C LYS A 30 -16.76 -12.63 -16.54
N THR A 31 -16.54 -11.60 -17.36
CA THR A 31 -15.24 -11.37 -18.04
C THR A 31 -14.12 -10.93 -17.10
N LYS A 32 -14.44 -10.58 -15.84
CA LYS A 32 -13.48 -10.11 -14.84
C LYS A 32 -13.21 -11.12 -13.72
N LEU A 33 -13.70 -12.37 -13.81
CA LEU A 33 -13.45 -13.40 -12.79
C LEU A 33 -11.96 -13.63 -12.50
N ARG A 34 -11.12 -13.57 -13.54
CA ARG A 34 -9.66 -13.66 -13.37
C ARG A 34 -9.10 -12.52 -12.48
N ARG A 35 -9.67 -11.32 -12.58
CA ARG A 35 -9.31 -10.19 -11.71
C ARG A 35 -9.77 -10.46 -10.28
N HIS A 36 -10.98 -10.96 -10.09
CA HIS A 36 -11.52 -11.27 -8.75
C HIS A 36 -10.72 -12.37 -8.03
N SER A 37 -10.30 -13.43 -8.75
CA SER A 37 -9.40 -14.46 -8.20
C SER A 37 -8.05 -13.87 -7.76
N ARG A 38 -7.47 -12.95 -8.56
CA ARG A 38 -6.22 -12.26 -8.20
C ARG A 38 -6.36 -11.40 -6.96
N GLU A 39 -7.43 -10.61 -6.88
CA GLU A 39 -7.74 -9.75 -5.73
C GLU A 39 -7.92 -10.59 -4.46
N ALA A 40 -8.69 -11.68 -4.52
CA ALA A 40 -8.95 -12.57 -3.39
C ALA A 40 -7.68 -13.19 -2.80
N LEU A 41 -6.81 -13.76 -3.65
CA LEU A 41 -5.53 -14.30 -3.20
C LEU A 41 -4.59 -13.19 -2.70
N GLY A 42 -4.56 -12.04 -3.38
CA GLY A 42 -3.71 -10.92 -2.98
C GLY A 42 -4.05 -10.40 -1.58
N LYS A 43 -5.34 -10.17 -1.30
CA LYS A 43 -5.86 -9.82 0.03
C LYS A 43 -5.49 -10.87 1.08
N TRP A 44 -5.66 -12.16 0.76
CA TRP A 44 -5.26 -13.24 1.67
C TRP A 44 -3.79 -13.15 2.05
N VAL A 45 -2.90 -13.08 1.05
CA VAL A 45 -1.46 -13.03 1.28
C VAL A 45 -1.11 -11.83 2.16
N LEU A 46 -1.65 -10.66 1.85
CA LEU A 46 -1.41 -9.45 2.65
C LEU A 46 -1.92 -9.61 4.09
N SER A 47 -3.14 -10.14 4.30
CA SER A 47 -3.71 -10.37 5.63
C SER A 47 -2.86 -11.35 6.45
N GLN A 48 -2.33 -12.41 5.83
CA GLN A 48 -1.42 -13.32 6.51
C GLN A 48 -0.08 -12.68 6.86
N MET A 49 0.49 -11.88 5.94
CA MET A 49 1.74 -11.15 6.21
C MET A 49 1.56 -10.11 7.32
N ALA A 50 0.39 -9.47 7.39
CA ALA A 50 0.00 -8.57 8.47
C ALA A 50 0.03 -9.25 9.85
N ARG A 51 -0.40 -10.51 9.91
CA ARG A 51 -0.55 -11.27 11.17
C ARG A 51 0.70 -12.08 11.55
N ALA A 52 1.65 -12.24 10.63
CA ALA A 52 2.86 -13.02 10.87
C ALA A 52 3.74 -12.33 11.91
N LYS A 53 3.94 -12.97 13.06
CA LYS A 53 4.84 -12.44 14.11
C LYS A 53 6.29 -12.69 13.69
N VAL A 54 6.89 -11.71 13.03
CA VAL A 54 8.33 -11.71 12.77
C VAL A 54 9.01 -11.20 14.04
N LYS A 55 9.48 -12.11 14.89
CA LYS A 55 10.43 -11.75 15.97
C LYS A 55 11.79 -11.54 15.33
N ASP A 56 12.36 -10.33 15.44
CA ASP A 56 13.78 -9.92 15.37
C ASP A 56 14.76 -10.66 14.43
N THR A 57 14.26 -11.36 13.43
CA THR A 57 15.05 -12.12 12.48
C THR A 57 14.55 -11.73 11.09
N PRO A 58 15.40 -11.13 10.24
CA PRO A 58 15.05 -10.84 8.85
C PRO A 58 14.89 -12.19 8.11
N GLY A 59 13.67 -12.72 8.12
CA GLY A 59 13.38 -14.04 7.59
C GLY A 59 11.91 -14.40 7.79
N GLY A 60 11.00 -13.60 7.24
CA GLY A 60 9.56 -13.82 7.33
C GLY A 60 8.98 -14.35 6.01
N PHE A 61 8.53 -15.60 6.03
CA PHE A 61 7.58 -16.27 5.13
C PHE A 61 7.89 -16.42 3.63
N PHE A 62 8.63 -15.49 3.01
CA PHE A 62 8.98 -15.54 1.59
C PHE A 62 10.45 -15.17 1.32
N SER A 63 11.31 -15.14 2.35
CA SER A 63 12.74 -14.84 2.22
C SER A 63 13.48 -15.93 1.44
N PHE A 64 13.68 -15.71 0.16
CA PHE A 64 14.63 -16.49 -0.62
C PHE A 64 16.00 -15.84 -0.45
N ILE A 65 16.78 -16.45 0.46
CA ILE A 65 18.18 -16.14 0.83
C ILE A 65 18.34 -15.04 1.89
N VAL A 66 18.52 -15.47 3.15
CA VAL A 66 19.76 -15.28 3.94
C VAL A 66 19.90 -16.46 4.94
N GLU A 67 20.97 -17.26 4.86
CA GLU A 67 21.47 -18.08 5.99
C GLU A 67 22.76 -17.43 6.51
N PRO A 68 23.19 -17.61 7.79
CA PRO A 68 22.43 -18.01 8.98
C PRO A 68 22.68 -17.05 10.17
N ALA A 69 21.65 -16.69 10.94
CA ALA A 69 21.88 -16.34 12.34
C ALA A 69 22.03 -17.66 13.13
N SER A 70 23.28 -18.08 13.30
CA SER A 70 23.79 -19.00 14.34
C SER A 70 22.84 -20.06 14.91
N HIS A 71 23.11 -21.32 14.57
CA HIS A 71 22.87 -22.51 15.42
C HIS A 71 21.62 -22.48 16.32
N SER A 72 20.46 -22.82 15.76
CA SER A 72 19.52 -23.66 16.50
C SER A 72 18.87 -24.65 15.53
N ASN A 73 19.11 -25.94 15.77
CA ASN A 73 18.47 -27.06 15.06
C ASN A 73 16.96 -27.17 15.37
N ASP A 74 16.28 -26.07 15.68
CA ASP A 74 14.85 -26.10 15.97
C ASP A 74 14.06 -25.97 14.67
N GLU A 75 13.82 -27.10 14.02
CA GLU A 75 12.84 -27.27 12.92
C GLU A 75 11.41 -26.78 13.29
N GLY A 76 11.17 -26.37 14.54
CA GLY A 76 9.89 -25.89 15.06
C GLY A 76 9.72 -24.37 15.23
N VAL A 77 10.64 -23.51 14.80
CA VAL A 77 10.47 -22.04 14.94
C VAL A 77 9.51 -21.46 13.88
N TYR A 78 9.57 -21.94 12.64
CA TYR A 78 8.81 -21.37 11.53
C TYR A 78 7.29 -21.63 11.62
N ASP A 79 6.87 -22.80 12.10
CA ASP A 79 5.45 -23.16 12.34
C ASP A 79 4.80 -22.31 13.45
N LYS A 80 5.57 -21.55 14.24
CA LYS A 80 5.08 -20.65 15.30
C LYS A 80 4.83 -19.22 14.80
N CYS A 81 5.35 -18.84 13.63
CA CYS A 81 5.23 -17.49 13.08
C CYS A 81 3.96 -17.29 12.24
N ILE A 82 3.31 -18.38 11.84
CA ILE A 82 2.11 -18.39 10.98
C ILE A 82 0.88 -18.55 11.87
N PRO A 83 -0.15 -17.69 11.74
CA PRO A 83 -1.43 -17.94 12.38
C PRO A 83 -1.97 -19.30 11.93
N LYS A 84 -2.26 -20.20 12.87
CA LYS A 84 -2.71 -21.57 12.56
C LYS A 84 -4.12 -21.64 11.97
N ALA A 85 -4.85 -20.53 11.97
CA ALA A 85 -6.17 -20.41 11.40
C ALA A 85 -6.32 -19.04 10.70
N PRO A 86 -7.09 -18.99 9.60
CA PRO A 86 -7.45 -17.72 8.98
C PRO A 86 -8.33 -16.88 9.92
N SER A 87 -8.24 -15.55 9.78
CA SER A 87 -9.17 -14.64 10.46
C SER A 87 -10.60 -14.93 10.02
N ALA A 88 -11.55 -14.96 10.96
CA ALA A 88 -12.97 -15.02 10.63
C ALA A 88 -13.34 -13.85 9.69
N LEU A 89 -12.82 -12.64 9.98
CA LEU A 89 -13.04 -11.43 9.19
C LEU A 89 -12.53 -11.55 7.75
N TYR A 90 -11.45 -12.29 7.49
CA TYR A 90 -10.95 -12.50 6.13
C TYR A 90 -11.96 -13.29 5.29
N HIS A 91 -12.48 -14.40 5.83
CA HIS A 91 -13.47 -15.21 5.12
C HIS A 91 -14.76 -14.43 4.89
N GLU A 92 -15.19 -13.68 5.91
CA GLU A 92 -16.34 -12.79 5.84
C GLU A 92 -16.18 -11.72 4.76
N GLN A 93 -15.01 -11.08 4.67
CA GLN A 93 -14.72 -10.12 3.61
C GLN A 93 -14.76 -10.76 2.23
N LEU A 94 -14.14 -11.93 2.04
CA LEU A 94 -14.13 -12.59 0.74
C LEU A 94 -15.55 -13.00 0.30
N ILE A 95 -16.39 -13.44 1.24
CA ILE A 95 -17.81 -13.71 0.96
C ILE A 95 -18.51 -12.42 0.52
N ARG A 96 -18.31 -11.30 1.23
CA ARG A 96 -18.91 -10.01 0.86
C ARG A 96 -18.47 -9.58 -0.54
N ASP A 97 -17.16 -9.55 -0.79
CA ASP A 97 -16.59 -9.13 -2.08
C ASP A 97 -17.20 -9.92 -3.24
N LEU A 98 -17.27 -11.25 -3.12
CA LEU A 98 -17.86 -12.10 -4.15
C LEU A 98 -19.37 -11.92 -4.26
N SER A 99 -20.08 -11.66 -3.15
CA SER A 99 -21.53 -11.41 -3.17
C SER A 99 -21.88 -10.10 -3.88
N LEU A 100 -21.07 -9.05 -3.72
CA LEU A 100 -21.25 -7.77 -4.41
C LEU A 100 -20.93 -7.87 -5.91
N LYS A 101 -20.15 -8.87 -6.31
CA LYS A 101 -19.74 -9.13 -7.71
C LYS A 101 -20.65 -10.15 -8.41
N SER A 102 -21.69 -10.64 -7.73
CA SER A 102 -22.64 -11.64 -8.22
C SER A 102 -24.10 -11.22 -8.00
N ASP A 103 -25.02 -12.10 -8.37
CA ASP A 103 -26.44 -12.01 -8.00
C ASP A 103 -26.69 -12.17 -6.48
N GLY A 104 -25.64 -12.25 -5.67
CA GLY A 104 -25.70 -12.40 -4.22
C GLY A 104 -25.93 -11.13 -3.41
N ALA A 105 -25.77 -9.93 -3.99
CA ALA A 105 -25.95 -8.66 -3.27
C ALA A 105 -27.32 -8.53 -2.58
N HIS A 106 -28.35 -9.18 -3.14
CA HIS A 106 -29.71 -9.20 -2.60
C HIS A 106 -30.28 -10.63 -2.44
N ASN A 107 -29.43 -11.66 -2.48
CA ASN A 107 -29.86 -13.06 -2.46
C ASN A 107 -29.04 -13.91 -1.48
N LEU A 108 -29.63 -14.19 -0.31
CA LEU A 108 -28.98 -14.98 0.75
C LEU A 108 -28.66 -16.42 0.35
N ALA A 109 -29.40 -17.02 -0.60
CA ALA A 109 -29.11 -18.36 -1.09
C ALA A 109 -27.80 -18.38 -1.91
N VAL A 110 -27.56 -17.34 -2.72
CA VAL A 110 -26.29 -17.17 -3.45
C VAL A 110 -25.15 -16.94 -2.47
N VAL A 111 -25.34 -16.13 -1.43
CA VAL A 111 -24.34 -15.94 -0.36
C VAL A 111 -23.99 -17.27 0.31
N GLY A 112 -24.98 -18.12 0.58
CA GLY A 112 -24.79 -19.49 1.10
C GLY A 112 -23.94 -20.36 0.17
N ARG A 113 -24.17 -20.30 -1.15
CA ARG A 113 -23.38 -21.02 -2.16
C ARG A 113 -21.94 -20.52 -2.24
N ILE A 114 -21.72 -19.20 -2.18
CA ILE A 114 -20.38 -18.60 -2.13
C ILE A 114 -19.63 -19.11 -0.89
N ARG A 115 -20.28 -19.12 0.28
CA ARG A 115 -19.67 -19.62 1.52
C ARG A 115 -19.27 -21.10 1.39
N LEU A 116 -20.13 -21.93 0.80
CA LEU A 116 -19.83 -23.33 0.56
C LEU A 116 -18.65 -23.49 -0.39
N LEU A 117 -18.65 -22.79 -1.52
CA LEU A 117 -17.56 -22.78 -2.51
C LEU A 117 -16.22 -22.41 -1.85
N LEU A 118 -16.19 -21.34 -1.05
CA LEU A 118 -14.96 -20.90 -0.38
C LEU A 118 -14.46 -21.93 0.65
N LYS A 119 -15.39 -22.56 1.38
CA LYS A 119 -15.07 -23.63 2.33
C LYS A 119 -14.51 -24.86 1.64
N GLU A 120 -15.12 -25.29 0.53
CA GLU A 120 -14.67 -26.43 -0.25
C GLU A 120 -13.35 -26.16 -0.97
N PHE A 121 -13.16 -24.94 -1.46
CA PHE A 121 -11.92 -24.55 -2.11
C PHE A 121 -10.72 -24.59 -1.14
N GLY A 122 -10.90 -24.20 0.12
CA GLY A 122 -9.86 -24.27 1.14
C GLY A 122 -8.64 -23.41 0.83
N LEU A 123 -8.87 -22.11 0.55
CA LEU A 123 -7.81 -21.19 0.10
C LEU A 123 -6.64 -21.13 1.10
N TYR A 124 -6.93 -21.10 2.39
CA TYR A 124 -5.91 -21.04 3.44
C TYR A 124 -5.04 -22.30 3.43
N GLU A 125 -5.66 -23.48 3.42
CA GLU A 125 -4.99 -24.78 3.43
C GLU A 125 -4.08 -24.95 2.20
N ARG A 126 -4.57 -24.54 1.02
CA ARG A 126 -3.79 -24.56 -0.22
C ARG A 126 -2.58 -23.64 -0.14
N CYS A 127 -2.77 -22.43 0.35
CA CYS A 127 -1.67 -21.48 0.47
C CYS A 127 -0.64 -21.92 1.52
N PHE A 128 -1.08 -22.50 2.63
CA PHE A 128 -0.20 -23.06 3.65
C PHE A 128 0.58 -24.28 3.14
N ALA A 129 -0.06 -25.18 2.41
CA ALA A 129 0.58 -26.32 1.77
C ALA A 129 1.60 -25.86 0.71
N ALA A 130 1.24 -24.86 -0.11
CA ALA A 130 2.16 -24.25 -1.07
C ALA A 130 3.39 -23.64 -0.38
N TYR A 131 3.20 -22.98 0.76
CA TYR A 131 4.31 -22.46 1.56
C TYR A 131 5.24 -23.58 2.04
N LYS A 132 4.71 -24.64 2.66
CA LYS A 132 5.51 -25.78 3.13
C LYS A 132 6.31 -26.42 2.00
N SER A 133 5.64 -26.67 0.88
CA SER A 133 6.27 -27.21 -0.33
C SER A 133 7.39 -26.31 -0.86
N VAL A 134 7.24 -24.98 -0.80
CA VAL A 134 8.32 -24.06 -1.19
C VAL A 134 9.52 -24.17 -0.26
N GLN A 135 9.30 -24.26 1.06
CA GLN A 135 10.39 -24.38 2.04
C GLN A 135 11.16 -25.70 1.87
N GLU A 136 10.44 -26.80 1.69
CA GLU A 136 11.02 -28.11 1.38
C GLU A 136 11.81 -28.10 0.07
N GLU A 137 11.27 -27.46 -0.97
CA GLU A 137 11.97 -27.34 -2.26
C GLU A 137 13.23 -26.48 -2.12
N LEU A 138 13.27 -25.50 -1.22
CA LEU A 138 14.44 -24.63 -1.00
C LEU A 138 15.55 -25.28 -0.18
N SER A 139 15.22 -26.09 0.82
CA SER A 139 16.24 -26.76 1.64
C SER A 139 17.10 -27.73 0.83
N GLY A 140 16.60 -28.19 -0.31
CA GLY A 140 17.33 -29.01 -1.27
C GLY A 140 18.11 -28.26 -2.36
N VAL A 141 18.06 -26.91 -2.41
CA VAL A 141 18.74 -26.12 -3.44
C VAL A 141 20.16 -25.77 -3.02
N ASP A 142 21.16 -26.27 -3.75
CA ASP A 142 22.54 -25.79 -3.63
C ASP A 142 22.68 -24.42 -4.31
N VAL A 143 22.77 -23.37 -3.49
CA VAL A 143 22.93 -21.97 -3.92
C VAL A 143 24.25 -21.74 -4.68
N ARG A 144 25.23 -22.65 -4.57
CA ARG A 144 26.52 -22.59 -5.29
C ARG A 144 26.48 -23.23 -6.67
N SER A 145 25.38 -23.87 -7.04
CA SER A 145 25.21 -24.49 -8.36
C SER A 145 24.84 -23.46 -9.44
N SER A 146 25.18 -23.73 -10.71
CA SER A 146 24.77 -22.94 -11.87
C SER A 146 23.27 -23.08 -12.23
N ASP A 147 22.50 -23.71 -11.36
CA ASP A 147 21.12 -24.17 -11.57
C ASP A 147 20.09 -23.16 -11.03
N ILE A 148 20.41 -21.85 -11.10
CA ILE A 148 19.56 -20.76 -10.66
C ILE A 148 18.94 -19.97 -11.82
N TYR A 149 17.74 -19.49 -11.61
CA TYR A 149 17.08 -18.57 -12.53
C TYR A 149 17.83 -17.24 -12.59
N THR A 150 18.00 -16.71 -13.79
CA THR A 150 18.72 -15.44 -14.01
C THR A 150 17.77 -14.41 -14.60
N PRO A 151 17.64 -13.21 -13.99
CA PRO A 151 16.83 -12.14 -14.57
C PRO A 151 17.48 -11.63 -15.87
N ASP A 152 16.67 -11.44 -16.92
CA ASP A 152 17.03 -10.76 -18.16
C ASP A 152 16.25 -9.45 -18.24
N PHE A 153 16.99 -8.34 -18.17
CA PHE A 153 16.43 -7.00 -18.11
C PHE A 153 16.51 -6.32 -19.48
N ARG A 154 15.42 -5.67 -19.89
CA ARG A 154 15.35 -4.86 -21.12
C ARG A 154 14.58 -3.57 -20.91
N LYS A 155 15.12 -2.46 -21.40
CA LYS A 155 14.39 -1.18 -21.51
C LYS A 155 13.63 -1.13 -22.82
N VAL A 156 12.31 -0.96 -22.76
CA VAL A 156 11.41 -0.89 -23.92
C VAL A 156 10.92 0.55 -24.09
N SER A 157 11.24 1.18 -25.22
CA SER A 157 10.82 2.56 -25.55
C SER A 157 9.29 2.70 -25.60
N GLU A 158 8.79 3.93 -25.39
CA GLU A 158 7.36 4.28 -25.47
C GLU A 158 6.75 3.95 -26.83
N ASP A 159 7.44 4.33 -27.89
CA ASP A 159 6.98 4.15 -29.28
C ASP A 159 7.23 2.73 -29.84
N SER A 160 7.65 1.78 -28.99
CA SER A 160 7.97 0.44 -29.46
C SER A 160 6.71 -0.37 -29.80
N ASN A 161 6.61 -0.81 -31.07
CA ASN A 161 5.56 -1.73 -31.53
C ASN A 161 5.60 -3.10 -30.85
N LEU A 162 6.70 -3.43 -30.16
CA LEU A 162 6.87 -4.69 -29.44
C LEU A 162 6.20 -4.70 -28.06
N ARG A 163 5.61 -3.57 -27.63
CA ARG A 163 4.91 -3.50 -26.35
C ARG A 163 3.70 -4.44 -26.31
N THR A 164 3.59 -5.20 -25.22
CA THR A 164 2.36 -5.95 -24.92
C THR A 164 1.18 -5.00 -24.67
N ASN A 165 -0.05 -5.51 -24.76
CA ASN A 165 -1.26 -4.71 -24.47
C ASN A 165 -1.26 -4.12 -23.05
N PHE A 166 -0.59 -4.77 -22.09
CA PHE A 166 -0.38 -4.23 -20.76
C PHE A 166 0.63 -3.08 -20.77
N GLN A 167 1.80 -3.29 -21.39
CA GLN A 167 2.86 -2.27 -21.47
C GLN A 167 2.43 -1.00 -22.22
N LYS A 168 1.53 -1.11 -23.19
CA LYS A 168 0.94 0.06 -23.88
C LYS A 168 0.15 0.98 -22.95
N ARG A 169 -0.30 0.49 -21.79
CA ARG A 169 -0.99 1.30 -20.78
C ARG A 169 -0.02 2.10 -19.91
N ILE A 170 1.26 1.71 -19.88
CA ILE A 170 2.29 2.37 -19.09
C ILE A 170 2.77 3.63 -19.82
N GLN A 171 2.64 4.78 -19.17
CA GLN A 171 3.14 6.05 -19.68
C GLN A 171 4.66 6.13 -19.56
N GLY A 172 5.34 6.45 -20.65
CA GLY A 172 6.81 6.50 -20.72
C GLY A 172 7.46 5.14 -20.99
N PRO A 173 8.81 5.08 -20.99
CA PRO A 173 9.58 3.85 -21.18
C PRO A 173 9.28 2.79 -20.09
N VAL A 174 9.45 1.51 -20.44
CA VAL A 174 9.15 0.37 -19.55
C VAL A 174 10.43 -0.42 -19.27
N ALA A 175 10.61 -0.80 -18.01
CA ALA A 175 11.55 -1.85 -17.61
C ALA A 175 10.85 -3.21 -17.72
N GLN A 176 11.25 -4.02 -18.70
CA GLN A 176 10.81 -5.40 -18.83
C GLN A 176 11.80 -6.32 -18.13
N ILE A 177 11.27 -7.19 -17.26
CA ILE A 177 12.04 -8.17 -16.51
C ILE A 177 11.55 -9.55 -16.91
N ASN A 178 12.39 -10.26 -17.66
CA ASN A 178 12.21 -11.67 -17.96
C ASN A 178 13.03 -12.49 -16.97
N VAL A 179 12.71 -13.77 -16.84
CA VAL A 179 13.49 -14.69 -16.02
C VAL A 179 13.89 -15.88 -16.87
N LEU A 180 15.18 -16.02 -17.09
CA LEU A 180 15.78 -17.09 -17.85
C LEU A 180 15.98 -18.31 -16.98
N ARG A 181 15.62 -19.46 -17.54
CA ARG A 181 15.90 -20.78 -16.96
C ARG A 181 17.40 -21.09 -17.07
N PRO A 182 17.96 -21.90 -16.16
CA PRO A 182 19.30 -22.45 -16.32
C PRO A 182 19.46 -23.11 -17.68
N ARG A 183 20.63 -22.97 -18.31
CA ARG A 183 20.88 -23.57 -19.63
C ARG A 183 20.67 -25.08 -19.59
N GLY A 184 19.95 -25.63 -20.57
CA GLY A 184 19.67 -27.07 -20.63
C GLY A 184 18.52 -27.56 -19.73
N SER A 185 17.86 -26.68 -18.96
CA SER A 185 16.73 -27.05 -18.10
C SER A 185 15.35 -26.91 -18.75
N TYR A 186 15.28 -26.50 -20.02
CA TYR A 186 14.02 -26.16 -20.71
C TYR A 186 12.96 -27.27 -20.74
N THR A 187 13.38 -28.53 -20.67
CA THR A 187 12.52 -29.73 -20.68
C THR A 187 12.32 -30.35 -19.30
N ARG A 188 13.02 -29.88 -18.26
CA ARG A 188 12.92 -30.43 -16.90
C ARG A 188 11.68 -29.88 -16.20
N ARG A 189 10.80 -30.75 -15.69
CA ARG A 189 9.59 -30.34 -14.94
C ARG A 189 9.90 -29.47 -13.71
N GLY A 190 11.07 -29.64 -13.10
CA GLY A 190 11.53 -28.79 -11.98
C GLY A 190 11.88 -27.35 -12.36
N TYR A 191 11.94 -27.03 -13.66
CA TYR A 191 12.24 -25.68 -14.16
C TYR A 191 11.13 -25.12 -15.06
N PRO A 192 9.95 -24.79 -14.50
CA PRO A 192 8.86 -24.18 -15.25
C PRO A 192 9.20 -22.77 -15.73
N PRO A 193 8.60 -22.31 -16.85
CA PRO A 193 8.79 -20.95 -17.33
C PRO A 193 8.23 -19.95 -16.29
N CYS A 194 9.00 -18.91 -15.99
CA CYS A 194 8.55 -17.84 -15.11
C CYS A 194 7.96 -16.70 -15.96
N PRO A 195 6.78 -16.16 -15.57
CA PRO A 195 6.17 -15.02 -16.24
C PRO A 195 7.07 -13.78 -16.20
N SER A 196 7.03 -12.98 -17.27
CA SER A 196 7.68 -11.68 -17.31
C SER A 196 6.93 -10.65 -16.48
N ALA A 197 7.64 -9.71 -15.89
CA ALA A 197 7.08 -8.53 -15.25
C ALA A 197 7.47 -7.25 -15.99
N SER A 198 6.71 -6.17 -15.77
CA SER A 198 6.98 -4.87 -16.37
C SER A 198 6.58 -3.77 -15.42
N ILE A 199 7.51 -2.85 -15.17
CA ILE A 199 7.27 -1.62 -14.39
C ILE A 199 7.66 -0.40 -15.22
N PRO A 200 7.13 0.79 -14.90
CA PRO A 200 7.61 2.02 -15.52
C PRO A 200 9.12 2.20 -15.29
N TRP A 201 9.82 2.74 -16.28
CA TRP A 201 11.27 2.97 -16.18
C TRP A 201 11.63 3.87 -15.00
N GLY A 202 10.81 4.87 -14.69
CA GLY A 202 11.00 5.72 -13.51
C GLY A 202 11.02 4.92 -12.20
N MET A 203 10.24 3.85 -12.10
CA MET A 203 10.25 2.97 -10.92
C MET A 203 11.51 2.12 -10.85
N TRP A 204 12.04 1.65 -11.97
CA TRP A 204 13.35 0.96 -12.00
C TRP A 204 14.48 1.87 -11.51
N VAL A 205 14.49 3.14 -11.97
CA VAL A 205 15.46 4.15 -11.51
C VAL A 205 15.28 4.43 -10.01
N LYS A 206 14.04 4.50 -9.52
CA LYS A 206 13.75 4.63 -8.09
C LYS A 206 14.34 3.45 -7.30
N LEU A 207 14.08 2.21 -7.71
CA LEU A 207 14.62 1.02 -7.06
C LEU A 207 16.14 1.03 -7.03
N SER A 208 16.80 1.45 -8.11
CA SER A 208 18.27 1.57 -8.15
C SER A 208 18.78 2.56 -7.10
N ARG A 209 18.18 3.75 -7.01
CA ARG A 209 18.55 4.75 -6.00
C ARG A 209 18.34 4.24 -4.58
N CYS A 210 17.22 3.59 -4.31
CA CYS A 210 16.93 3.00 -3.00
C CYS A 210 17.91 1.88 -2.66
N TYR A 211 18.26 1.04 -3.63
CA TYR A 211 19.22 -0.04 -3.44
C TYR A 211 20.61 0.46 -3.08
N GLU A 212 21.09 1.50 -3.78
CA GLU A 212 22.37 2.13 -3.44
C GLU A 212 22.39 2.69 -2.01
N ALA A 213 21.25 3.21 -1.54
CA ALA A 213 21.13 3.77 -0.20
C ALA A 213 21.04 2.69 0.91
N PHE A 214 20.34 1.58 0.66
CA PHE A 214 19.94 0.66 1.73
C PHE A 214 20.47 -0.77 1.58
N GLY A 215 20.68 -1.26 0.36
CA GLY A 215 20.97 -2.67 0.10
C GLY A 215 22.41 -2.97 -0.32
N ALA A 216 23.03 -2.07 -1.10
CA ALA A 216 24.29 -2.36 -1.78
C ALA A 216 25.44 -2.73 -0.83
N ALA A 217 25.58 -2.03 0.29
CA ALA A 217 26.65 -2.30 1.26
C ALA A 217 26.53 -3.70 1.88
N PHE A 218 25.31 -4.11 2.25
CA PHE A 218 25.04 -5.44 2.79
C PHE A 218 25.33 -6.51 1.74
N ASP A 219 24.72 -6.41 0.55
CA ASP A 219 24.88 -7.46 -0.46
C ASP A 219 26.34 -7.62 -0.89
N MET A 220 27.11 -6.53 -0.95
CA MET A 220 28.53 -6.62 -1.32
C MET A 220 29.40 -7.30 -0.26
N GLN A 221 28.98 -7.30 1.01
CA GLN A 221 29.67 -8.02 2.08
C GLN A 221 29.43 -9.54 1.98
N PHE A 222 28.22 -9.97 1.63
CA PHE A 222 27.82 -11.38 1.65
C PHE A 222 27.90 -12.09 0.29
N PHE A 223 27.76 -11.35 -0.82
CA PHE A 223 27.73 -11.90 -2.19
C PHE A 223 28.89 -11.37 -3.03
N SER A 224 30.12 -11.52 -2.53
CA SER A 224 31.34 -11.01 -3.18
C SER A 224 31.61 -11.58 -4.59
N SER A 225 30.99 -12.71 -4.95
CA SER A 225 31.08 -13.30 -6.29
C SER A 225 30.18 -12.63 -7.33
N PHE A 226 29.22 -11.81 -6.90
CA PHE A 226 28.31 -11.06 -7.78
C PHE A 226 28.77 -9.61 -7.88
N SER A 227 28.61 -9.02 -9.06
CA SER A 227 28.76 -7.57 -9.18
C SER A 227 27.59 -6.85 -8.51
N ARG A 228 27.81 -5.60 -8.08
CA ARG A 228 26.75 -4.75 -7.53
C ARG A 228 25.52 -4.68 -8.43
N ASP A 229 25.72 -4.52 -9.74
CA ASP A 229 24.63 -4.44 -10.71
C ASP A 229 23.88 -5.76 -10.84
N GLN A 230 24.58 -6.90 -10.69
CA GLN A 230 23.92 -8.20 -10.61
C GLN A 230 23.06 -8.28 -9.35
N CYS A 231 23.61 -8.03 -8.16
CA CYS A 231 22.84 -8.05 -6.91
C CYS A 231 21.60 -7.16 -6.99
N PHE A 232 21.75 -5.92 -7.45
CA PHE A 232 20.63 -5.02 -7.71
C PHE A 232 19.59 -5.65 -8.65
N THR A 233 20.01 -6.17 -9.79
CA THR A 233 19.10 -6.76 -10.79
C THR A 233 18.32 -7.94 -10.21
N TYR A 234 18.97 -8.81 -9.44
CA TYR A 234 18.32 -9.93 -8.76
C TYR A 234 17.30 -9.46 -7.71
N ARG A 235 17.66 -8.49 -6.87
CA ARG A 235 16.75 -7.91 -5.86
C ARG A 235 15.56 -7.21 -6.51
N ALA A 236 15.81 -6.35 -7.50
CA ALA A 236 14.76 -5.59 -8.20
C ALA A 236 13.83 -6.51 -9.00
N ALA A 237 14.36 -7.54 -9.67
CA ALA A 237 13.54 -8.55 -10.32
C ALA A 237 12.65 -9.30 -9.32
N THR A 238 13.20 -9.64 -8.15
CA THR A 238 12.45 -10.37 -7.12
C THR A 238 11.29 -9.55 -6.58
N VAL A 239 11.53 -8.29 -6.21
CA VAL A 239 10.47 -7.34 -5.78
C VAL A 239 9.42 -7.17 -6.88
N THR A 240 9.86 -6.92 -8.11
CA THR A 240 8.94 -6.66 -9.22
C THR A 240 8.06 -7.87 -9.53
N LEU A 241 8.65 -9.07 -9.58
CA LEU A 241 7.91 -10.31 -9.77
C LEU A 241 6.94 -10.57 -8.61
N ARG A 242 7.35 -10.30 -7.37
CA ARG A 242 6.50 -10.48 -6.20
C ARG A 242 5.27 -9.57 -6.23
N TYR A 243 5.45 -8.28 -6.54
CA TYR A 243 4.37 -7.30 -6.50
C TYR A 243 3.50 -7.32 -7.76
N GLU A 244 4.09 -7.31 -8.95
CA GLU A 244 3.32 -7.21 -10.21
C GLU A 244 2.75 -8.56 -10.67
N VAL A 245 3.45 -9.66 -10.42
CA VAL A 245 3.00 -10.99 -10.85
C VAL A 245 2.43 -11.79 -9.68
N GLY A 246 3.16 -11.79 -8.56
CA GLY A 246 2.82 -12.52 -7.37
C GLY A 246 1.56 -11.99 -6.69
N LEU A 247 1.50 -10.71 -6.33
CA LEU A 247 0.33 -10.09 -5.68
C LEU A 247 -0.66 -9.44 -6.66
N ALA A 248 -0.17 -8.95 -7.80
CA ALA A 248 -0.92 -8.06 -8.69
C ALA A 248 -1.41 -6.77 -7.99
N THR A 249 -0.51 -6.10 -7.25
CA THR A 249 -0.84 -4.98 -6.34
C THR A 249 -1.55 -3.79 -6.97
N GLY A 250 -1.44 -3.60 -8.30
CA GLY A 250 -2.17 -2.54 -9.02
C GLY A 250 -3.71 -2.59 -8.90
N SER A 251 -4.29 -3.66 -8.34
CA SER A 251 -5.73 -3.77 -8.06
C SER A 251 -6.11 -3.63 -6.58
N LEU A 252 -5.15 -3.51 -5.65
CA LEU A 252 -5.40 -3.62 -4.20
C LEU A 252 -5.25 -2.30 -3.44
N GLN A 253 -4.57 -1.32 -4.02
CA GLN A 253 -4.38 0.00 -3.42
C GLN A 253 -3.97 1.00 -4.50
N LEU A 254 -4.45 2.24 -4.40
CA LEU A 254 -3.93 3.37 -5.18
C LEU A 254 -3.12 4.28 -4.27
N CYS A 255 -2.13 4.95 -4.83
CA CYS A 255 -1.35 5.93 -4.07
C CYS A 255 -2.17 7.20 -3.90
N ALA A 256 -2.13 7.75 -2.69
CA ALA A 256 -2.57 9.11 -2.43
C ALA A 256 -1.84 10.11 -3.33
N ASP A 257 -2.39 11.32 -3.42
CA ASP A 257 -1.84 12.39 -4.22
C ASP A 257 -0.35 12.61 -3.91
N VAL A 258 0.50 12.38 -4.91
CA VAL A 258 1.95 12.56 -4.77
C VAL A 258 2.28 14.01 -4.48
N SER A 259 1.50 14.96 -5.00
CA SER A 259 1.71 16.39 -4.76
C SER A 259 1.42 16.79 -3.31
N LEU A 260 0.46 16.12 -2.67
CA LEU A 260 0.19 16.27 -1.23
C LEU A 260 1.39 15.80 -0.39
N LYS A 261 1.93 14.60 -0.67
CA LYS A 261 3.13 14.09 0.04
C LYS A 261 4.36 14.97 -0.19
N GLN A 262 4.54 15.46 -1.41
CA GLN A 262 5.60 16.41 -1.75
C GLN A 262 5.46 17.73 -0.99
N HIS A 263 4.24 18.26 -0.91
CA HIS A 263 3.96 19.48 -0.16
C HIS A 263 4.26 19.31 1.33
N LEU A 264 3.78 18.22 1.94
CA LEU A 264 4.02 17.91 3.35
C LEU A 264 5.51 17.74 3.66
N HIS A 265 6.23 17.01 2.80
CA HIS A 265 7.68 16.89 2.95
C HIS A 265 8.37 18.26 2.77
N ALA A 266 8.02 19.04 1.75
CA ALA A 266 8.60 20.36 1.52
C ALA A 266 8.38 21.32 2.70
N ARG A 267 7.30 21.13 3.47
CA ARG A 267 7.04 21.89 4.69
C ARG A 267 7.89 21.46 5.88
N GLY A 268 8.47 20.27 5.87
CA GLY A 268 9.44 19.82 6.88
C GLY A 268 9.07 18.51 7.56
N TYR A 269 7.98 17.86 7.16
CA TYR A 269 7.66 16.51 7.64
C TYR A 269 8.64 15.47 7.09
N HIS A 270 9.02 14.51 7.93
CA HIS A 270 9.57 13.24 7.46
C HIS A 270 8.40 12.28 7.20
N VAL A 271 8.18 11.93 5.92
CA VAL A 271 7.01 11.16 5.48
C VAL A 271 7.34 9.68 5.44
N VAL A 272 6.56 8.85 6.13
CA VAL A 272 6.70 7.39 6.13
C VAL A 272 5.37 6.76 5.75
N ASP A 273 5.35 6.07 4.61
CA ASP A 273 4.18 5.33 4.15
C ASP A 273 4.00 4.03 4.96
N LEU A 274 2.88 3.88 5.66
CA LEU A 274 2.57 2.71 6.48
C LEU A 274 2.07 1.50 5.66
N CYS A 275 1.48 1.73 4.50
CA CYS A 275 1.05 0.66 3.59
C CYS A 275 1.63 0.90 2.22
N ALA A 276 2.85 0.41 1.99
CA ALA A 276 3.52 0.57 0.71
C ALA A 276 4.38 -0.64 0.33
N SER A 277 5.18 -0.43 -0.70
CA SER A 277 6.10 -1.34 -1.35
C SER A 277 7.23 -0.51 -1.96
N PRO A 278 8.37 -1.11 -2.30
CA PRO A 278 9.44 -0.41 -3.01
C PRO A 278 8.95 0.26 -4.32
N ILE A 279 7.88 -0.28 -4.93
CA ILE A 279 7.32 0.22 -6.19
C ILE A 279 6.45 1.45 -5.97
N ASN A 280 5.66 1.51 -4.89
CA ASN A 280 4.65 2.56 -4.72
C ASN A 280 4.94 3.56 -3.58
N ALA A 281 5.91 3.28 -2.71
CA ALA A 281 6.31 4.19 -1.65
C ALA A 281 6.81 5.53 -2.20
N TYR A 282 6.53 6.60 -1.44
CA TYR A 282 7.12 7.91 -1.60
C TYR A 282 8.55 7.92 -1.05
N MET A 283 9.55 8.06 -1.92
CA MET A 283 10.98 7.85 -1.61
C MET A 283 11.85 9.10 -1.81
N ASP A 284 11.28 10.28 -1.59
CA ASP A 284 11.91 11.60 -1.69
C ASP A 284 12.45 12.05 -3.06
N MET A 285 12.36 13.38 -3.23
CA MET A 285 12.60 14.27 -4.39
C MET A 285 11.30 14.87 -4.97
N PRO A 286 11.17 16.21 -5.11
CA PRO A 286 10.24 16.79 -6.07
C PRO A 286 10.71 16.44 -7.51
N HIS A 287 9.87 16.40 -8.54
CA HIS A 287 9.28 17.60 -9.16
C HIS A 287 7.84 17.39 -9.67
N LEU A 288 6.95 18.33 -9.37
CA LEU A 288 5.95 18.78 -10.35
C LEU A 288 6.72 19.53 -11.45
N GLY A 289 6.73 19.00 -12.68
CA GLY A 289 7.45 19.61 -13.82
C GLY A 289 8.23 18.66 -14.74
N SER A 290 8.40 17.37 -14.40
CA SER A 290 8.88 16.36 -15.38
C SER A 290 7.77 15.87 -16.33
N PHE A 291 6.53 16.26 -16.07
CA PHE A 291 5.45 16.23 -17.03
C PHE A 291 5.23 17.68 -17.47
N THR A 292 5.76 18.05 -18.64
CA THR A 292 5.12 19.10 -19.40
C THR A 292 3.65 18.76 -19.48
N LYS A 293 2.77 19.59 -18.87
CA LYS A 293 1.40 19.71 -19.36
C LYS A 293 1.57 19.94 -20.86
N LYS A 294 1.19 18.96 -21.69
CA LYS A 294 0.89 19.29 -23.08
C LYS A 294 -0.24 20.31 -22.98
N VAL A 295 0.13 21.55 -23.27
CA VAL A 295 -0.73 22.71 -23.39
C VAL A 295 -1.97 22.29 -24.15
N GLY A 296 -3.13 22.47 -23.52
CA GLY A 296 -4.39 22.03 -24.05
C GLY A 296 -5.61 22.40 -23.22
N SER A 297 -5.61 23.52 -22.49
CA SER A 297 -6.75 24.43 -22.37
C SER A 297 -6.43 25.58 -21.40
N SER A 298 -6.94 26.74 -21.76
CA SER A 298 -6.80 28.04 -21.13
C SER A 298 -7.64 28.18 -19.86
N SER A 299 -7.00 28.50 -18.74
CA SER A 299 -7.51 29.45 -17.75
C SER A 299 -6.42 29.81 -16.73
N ASP A 300 -6.24 31.10 -16.53
CA ASP A 300 -5.27 31.72 -15.64
C ASP A 300 -5.49 31.34 -14.17
N THR A 301 -4.46 30.81 -13.53
CA THR A 301 -4.21 30.98 -12.09
C THR A 301 -2.72 30.74 -11.86
N THR A 302 -2.02 31.80 -11.47
CA THR A 302 -0.58 31.83 -11.20
C THR A 302 -0.24 30.99 -9.98
N VAL A 303 0.21 29.75 -10.21
CA VAL A 303 0.96 28.95 -9.23
C VAL A 303 2.43 29.39 -9.29
N PRO A 304 3.13 29.63 -8.16
CA PRO A 304 4.53 30.03 -8.19
C PRO A 304 5.38 28.93 -8.83
N ALA A 305 6.10 29.28 -9.90
CA ALA A 305 7.04 28.39 -10.55
C ALA A 305 8.22 28.11 -9.62
N LEU A 306 8.25 26.93 -9.01
CA LEU A 306 9.48 26.37 -8.43
C LEU A 306 10.40 25.97 -9.58
N SER A 307 11.43 26.79 -9.79
CA SER A 307 12.40 26.72 -10.87
C SER A 307 12.95 25.30 -11.09
N SER A 308 12.78 24.82 -12.32
CA SER A 308 13.43 23.63 -12.85
C SER A 308 14.91 23.89 -13.05
N GLU A 309 15.74 23.60 -12.06
CA GLU A 309 17.20 23.49 -12.22
C GLU A 309 17.79 22.77 -10.99
N CYS A 310 17.52 21.48 -10.85
CA CYS A 310 18.37 20.62 -10.04
C CYS A 310 19.33 19.89 -10.98
N HIS A 311 20.26 20.66 -11.55
CA HIS A 311 21.48 20.09 -12.11
C HIS A 311 22.20 19.37 -10.98
N ILE A 312 22.36 18.05 -11.12
CA ILE A 312 23.25 17.26 -10.28
C ILE A 312 24.66 17.78 -10.53
N ASN A 313 25.08 18.80 -9.78
CA ASN A 313 26.47 19.19 -9.69
C ASN A 313 27.19 18.06 -8.95
N ASN A 314 27.90 17.21 -9.70
CA ASN A 314 28.71 16.09 -9.21
C ASN A 314 29.86 16.49 -8.25
N ASN A 315 29.95 17.75 -7.83
CA ASN A 315 31.02 18.28 -6.97
C ASN A 315 30.63 18.46 -5.50
N ASP A 316 29.34 18.44 -5.14
CA ASP A 316 28.91 18.53 -3.72
C ASP A 316 28.59 17.14 -3.15
N LYS A 317 29.63 16.41 -2.75
CA LYS A 317 29.54 15.12 -2.03
C LYS A 317 28.79 15.19 -0.67
N LYS A 318 28.21 16.33 -0.29
CA LYS A 318 27.56 16.57 1.01
C LYS A 318 26.02 16.52 1.01
N ASN A 319 25.35 16.57 -0.15
CA ASN A 319 23.88 16.54 -0.21
C ASN A 319 23.36 15.33 -1.00
N VAL A 320 23.75 14.11 -0.59
CA VAL A 320 23.05 12.90 -1.06
C VAL A 320 21.68 12.88 -0.38
N ILE A 321 20.63 13.22 -1.12
CA ILE A 321 19.25 13.10 -0.63
C ILE A 321 18.97 11.62 -0.44
N LEU A 322 18.98 11.18 0.82
CA LEU A 322 18.64 9.82 1.22
C LEU A 322 17.14 9.60 0.91
N PRO A 323 16.77 8.49 0.25
CA PRO A 323 15.37 8.16 0.04
C PRO A 323 14.62 7.97 1.38
N ASN A 324 13.32 8.24 1.42
CA ASN A 324 12.50 7.93 2.60
C ASN A 324 12.42 6.42 2.88
N ARG A 325 11.96 6.12 4.09
CA ARG A 325 11.64 4.77 4.56
C ARG A 325 10.12 4.54 4.49
N PHE A 326 9.71 3.28 4.45
CA PHE A 326 8.29 2.90 4.37
C PHE A 326 8.05 1.55 5.04
N CYS A 327 6.81 1.27 5.39
CA CYS A 327 6.39 -0.05 5.83
C CYS A 327 5.88 -0.87 4.64
N SER A 328 6.14 -2.17 4.65
CA SER A 328 5.64 -3.07 3.63
C SER A 328 5.34 -4.47 4.16
N ALA A 329 4.56 -5.22 3.38
CA ALA A 329 4.18 -6.58 3.73
C ALA A 329 5.37 -7.56 3.69
N PHE A 330 6.38 -7.32 2.85
CA PHE A 330 7.44 -8.28 2.57
C PHE A 330 8.82 -7.75 2.94
N TYR A 331 9.09 -7.68 4.24
CA TYR A 331 10.35 -7.16 4.75
C TYR A 331 11.58 -7.86 4.15
N ASP A 332 11.50 -9.17 3.90
CA ASP A 332 12.59 -9.99 3.38
C ASP A 332 13.13 -9.55 2.02
N THR A 333 12.31 -8.97 1.15
CA THR A 333 12.77 -8.40 -0.14
C THR A 333 12.86 -6.90 -0.14
N ASP A 334 12.05 -6.25 0.68
CA ASP A 334 11.84 -4.82 0.57
C ASP A 334 12.81 -4.02 1.45
N CYS A 335 13.44 -4.66 2.45
CA CYS A 335 14.42 -4.02 3.33
C CYS A 335 15.60 -3.43 2.54
N TYR A 336 16.05 -4.11 1.48
CA TYR A 336 17.09 -3.66 0.55
C TYR A 336 16.72 -2.39 -0.22
N PHE A 337 15.46 -1.97 -0.17
CA PHE A 337 14.94 -0.78 -0.83
C PHE A 337 14.36 0.25 0.16
N GLY A 338 14.52 0.05 1.47
CA GLY A 338 14.11 1.03 2.48
C GLY A 338 12.89 0.63 3.31
N SER A 339 12.41 -0.62 3.20
CA SER A 339 11.34 -1.10 4.09
C SER A 339 11.83 -1.19 5.54
N ILE A 340 11.00 -0.76 6.48
CA ILE A 340 11.17 -0.93 7.93
C ILE A 340 10.27 -2.03 8.51
N GLY A 341 9.63 -2.81 7.63
CA GLY A 341 8.79 -3.95 8.00
C GLY A 341 7.31 -3.63 8.05
N ASN A 342 6.57 -4.42 8.81
CA ASN A 342 5.11 -4.37 8.80
C ASN A 342 4.56 -3.24 9.69
N ALA A 343 3.63 -2.43 9.16
CA ALA A 343 3.03 -1.33 9.92
C ALA A 343 2.33 -1.77 11.22
N LEU A 344 1.85 -3.01 11.31
CA LEU A 344 1.26 -3.53 12.55
C LEU A 344 2.28 -3.74 13.69
N HIS A 345 3.58 -3.80 13.37
CA HIS A 345 4.65 -3.98 14.35
C HIS A 345 5.51 -2.75 14.56
N VAL A 346 5.31 -1.70 13.75
CA VAL A 346 6.04 -0.45 13.86
C VAL A 346 5.52 0.35 15.04
N ASP A 347 6.41 0.74 15.95
CA ASP A 347 6.13 1.66 17.04
C ASP A 347 6.53 3.10 16.63
N PRO A 348 5.57 4.03 16.50
CA PRO A 348 5.84 5.42 16.12
C PRO A 348 6.79 6.15 17.08
N VAL A 349 6.74 5.82 18.38
CA VAL A 349 7.61 6.44 19.40
C VAL A 349 9.05 6.01 19.17
N SER A 350 9.29 4.71 19.04
CA SER A 350 10.62 4.18 18.70
C SER A 350 11.16 4.71 17.39
N LEU A 351 10.32 4.88 16.36
CA LEU A 351 10.75 5.47 15.08
C LEU A 351 11.23 6.92 15.23
N TYR A 352 10.54 7.72 16.05
CA TYR A 352 10.89 9.12 16.26
C TYR A 352 12.14 9.28 17.14
N ASP A 353 12.18 8.58 18.28
CA ASP A 353 13.19 8.80 19.33
C ASP A 353 14.48 8.00 19.12
N LEU A 354 14.38 6.76 18.63
CA LEU A 354 15.48 5.79 18.69
C LEU A 354 16.10 5.50 17.32
N CYS A 355 15.44 5.86 16.22
CA CYS A 355 15.88 5.51 14.88
C CYS A 355 16.48 6.70 14.15
N SER A 356 17.73 7.05 14.48
CA SER A 356 18.49 8.10 13.76
C SER A 356 18.69 7.77 12.27
N GLU A 357 18.60 6.50 11.88
CA GLU A 357 18.66 6.05 10.49
C GLU A 357 17.36 6.30 9.71
N VAL A 358 16.25 6.54 10.41
CA VAL A 358 14.94 6.84 9.82
C VAL A 358 14.68 8.35 9.91
N ASN A 359 14.83 8.95 11.10
CA ASN A 359 14.44 10.34 11.32
C ASN A 359 15.57 11.20 11.92
N SER A 360 16.60 11.51 11.13
CA SER A 360 17.64 12.49 11.49
C SER A 360 17.49 13.74 10.62
N PRO A 361 17.30 14.97 11.17
CA PRO A 361 17.46 15.43 12.56
C PRO A 361 16.15 15.53 13.38
N GLN A 362 15.46 14.41 13.66
CA GLN A 362 14.20 14.38 14.45
C GLN A 362 13.12 15.34 13.92
N LYS A 363 12.92 15.34 12.59
CA LYS A 363 11.84 16.09 11.95
C LYS A 363 10.47 15.57 12.45
N PRO A 364 9.41 16.39 12.41
CA PRO A 364 8.06 15.89 12.64
C PRO A 364 7.77 14.70 11.73
N LEU A 365 7.38 13.57 12.33
CA LEU A 365 7.06 12.34 11.61
C LEU A 365 5.62 12.43 11.11
N LEU A 366 5.43 12.23 9.80
CA LEU A 366 4.11 12.06 9.21
C LEU A 366 3.96 10.61 8.73
N LEU A 367 3.10 9.86 9.41
CA LEU A 367 2.73 8.51 9.04
C LEU A 367 1.55 8.55 8.07
N THR A 368 1.80 8.24 6.81
CA THR A 368 0.80 8.28 5.74
C THR A 368 0.19 6.89 5.55
N LEU A 369 -1.13 6.82 5.54
CA LEU A 369 -1.87 5.59 5.29
C LEU A 369 -2.74 5.73 4.04
N ASP A 370 -2.20 5.30 2.91
CA ASP A 370 -2.93 5.05 1.68
C ASP A 370 -3.68 3.72 1.89
N VAL A 371 -4.99 3.77 2.17
CA VAL A 371 -5.70 2.61 2.71
C VAL A 371 -5.77 1.46 1.69
N PRO A 372 -5.32 0.24 2.04
CA PRO A 372 -5.51 -0.92 1.17
C PRO A 372 -6.99 -1.28 1.10
N TYR A 373 -7.47 -1.76 -0.05
CA TYR A 373 -8.84 -2.26 -0.21
C TYR A 373 -9.03 -3.64 0.47
N ASP A 374 -8.53 -3.82 1.69
CA ASP A 374 -8.58 -5.03 2.52
C ASP A 374 -9.10 -4.68 3.90
N GLU A 375 -10.25 -5.24 4.27
CA GLU A 375 -11.01 -4.84 5.45
C GLU A 375 -10.56 -5.51 6.73
N ASP A 376 -10.01 -6.72 6.62
CA ASP A 376 -9.33 -7.38 7.73
C ASP A 376 -8.07 -6.61 8.11
N ILE A 377 -7.30 -6.16 7.11
CA ILE A 377 -6.11 -5.32 7.35
C ILE A 377 -6.50 -3.94 7.88
N CYS A 378 -7.53 -3.30 7.32
CA CYS A 378 -8.01 -2.00 7.81
C CYS A 378 -8.38 -2.07 9.29
N GLU A 379 -9.20 -3.06 9.69
CA GLU A 379 -9.58 -3.26 11.10
C GLU A 379 -8.34 -3.33 12.00
N LEU A 380 -7.34 -4.17 11.64
CA LEU A 380 -6.11 -4.29 12.42
C LEU A 380 -5.31 -2.99 12.50
N LEU A 381 -5.13 -2.30 11.37
CA LEU A 381 -4.32 -1.09 11.27
C LEU A 381 -4.96 0.07 12.04
N PHE A 382 -6.27 0.26 11.91
CA PHE A 382 -6.98 1.35 12.56
C PHE A 382 -7.17 1.12 14.05
N LEU A 383 -7.37 -0.13 14.50
CA LEU A 383 -7.34 -0.47 15.92
C LEU A 383 -5.96 -0.24 16.54
N LYS A 384 -4.88 -0.57 15.81
CA LYS A 384 -3.53 -0.22 16.24
C LYS A 384 -3.33 1.29 16.30
N LEU A 385 -3.76 2.02 15.26
CA LEU A 385 -3.65 3.48 15.22
C LEU A 385 -4.35 4.13 16.42
N ALA A 386 -5.58 3.72 16.74
CA ALA A 386 -6.30 4.22 17.90
C ALA A 386 -5.51 3.98 19.20
N LYS A 387 -4.92 2.78 19.35
CA LYS A 387 -4.05 2.46 20.49
C LYS A 387 -2.77 3.28 20.51
N ASP A 388 -2.13 3.52 19.36
CA ASP A 388 -0.94 4.37 19.26
C ASP A 388 -1.26 5.81 19.69
N MET A 389 -2.43 6.33 19.30
CA MET A 389 -2.92 7.66 19.68
C MET A 389 -3.18 7.78 21.19
N GLU A 390 -3.73 6.74 21.81
CA GLU A 390 -3.90 6.66 23.27
C GLU A 390 -2.54 6.68 23.99
N ASN A 391 -1.62 5.80 23.58
CA ASN A 391 -0.31 5.67 24.23
C ASN A 391 0.55 6.94 24.07
N THR A 392 0.51 7.59 22.91
CA THR A 392 1.27 8.83 22.66
C THR A 392 0.67 10.04 23.39
N GLY A 393 -0.61 10.00 23.73
CA GLY A 393 -1.26 11.00 24.59
C GLY A 393 -0.77 10.95 26.04
N GLU A 394 -0.40 9.78 26.55
CA GLU A 394 0.14 9.62 27.92
C GLU A 394 1.59 10.13 28.07
N LEU A 395 2.28 10.33 26.94
CA LEU A 395 3.70 10.72 26.84
C LEU A 395 3.92 12.24 26.77
N GLU A 396 3.11 13.07 27.45
CA GLU A 396 3.19 14.56 27.44
C GLU A 396 4.58 15.17 27.76
N ARG A 397 5.54 14.35 28.18
CA ARG A 397 6.92 14.71 28.54
C ARG A 397 7.96 14.57 27.41
N SER A 398 7.64 13.95 26.27
CA SER A 398 8.60 13.81 25.15
C SER A 398 8.45 14.93 24.10
N LYS A 399 9.52 15.23 23.35
CA LYS A 399 9.50 16.15 22.18
C LYS A 399 8.84 15.50 20.95
N LEU A 400 8.01 14.48 21.16
CA LEU A 400 7.42 13.68 20.09
C LEU A 400 6.53 14.54 19.20
N ALA A 401 6.72 14.43 17.89
CA ALA A 401 5.86 15.05 16.89
C ALA A 401 5.49 13.99 15.84
N VAL A 402 4.49 13.17 16.17
CA VAL A 402 3.96 12.12 15.29
C VAL A 402 2.55 12.52 14.84
N ASP A 403 2.39 12.71 13.54
CA ASP A 403 1.11 13.01 12.91
C ASP A 403 0.74 11.89 11.93
N TYR A 404 -0.54 11.77 11.61
CA TYR A 404 -1.05 10.81 10.64
C TYR A 404 -1.87 11.50 9.55
N LEU A 405 -1.76 10.98 8.33
CA LEU A 405 -2.60 11.35 7.20
C LEU A 405 -3.22 10.09 6.62
N LEU A 406 -4.53 9.98 6.71
CA LEU A 406 -5.30 8.83 6.22
C LEU A 406 -5.96 9.20 4.90
N VAL A 407 -5.84 8.35 3.89
CA VAL A 407 -6.54 8.51 2.61
C VAL A 407 -7.38 7.26 2.37
N ILE A 408 -8.68 7.40 2.58
CA ILE A 408 -9.64 6.31 2.72
C ILE A 408 -10.67 6.40 1.59
N PRO A 409 -11.04 5.31 0.90
CA PRO A 409 -12.25 5.33 0.08
C PRO A 409 -13.47 5.56 0.98
N LEU A 410 -14.42 6.38 0.55
CA LEU A 410 -15.61 6.73 1.33
C LEU A 410 -16.63 5.57 1.40
N TRP A 411 -16.19 4.33 1.62
CA TRP A 411 -17.05 3.18 1.89
C TRP A 411 -17.53 3.18 3.34
N TRP A 412 -16.67 3.67 4.24
CA TRP A 412 -16.94 3.77 5.67
C TRP A 412 -17.31 5.21 6.03
N ASP A 413 -18.29 5.36 6.92
CA ASP A 413 -18.56 6.65 7.55
C ASP A 413 -17.74 6.73 8.84
N VAL A 414 -16.67 7.53 8.83
CA VAL A 414 -15.81 7.71 9.99
C VAL A 414 -16.26 8.96 10.76
N PRO A 415 -16.79 8.83 11.99
CA PRO A 415 -17.39 9.93 12.74
C PRO A 415 -16.33 10.77 13.47
N MET A 416 -15.52 11.50 12.69
CA MET A 416 -14.53 12.44 13.22
C MET A 416 -15.19 13.60 13.99
N PRO A 417 -14.53 14.14 15.04
CA PRO A 417 -15.10 15.19 15.89
C PRO A 417 -15.07 16.60 15.27
N ILE A 418 -14.75 16.71 13.99
CA ILE A 418 -14.66 17.98 13.25
C ILE A 418 -15.59 17.95 12.03
N LYS A 419 -15.93 19.12 11.51
CA LYS A 419 -16.79 19.23 10.32
C LYS A 419 -16.01 18.81 9.08
N LYS A 420 -16.59 17.91 8.29
CA LYS A 420 -16.11 17.52 6.95
C LYS A 420 -16.11 18.71 5.98
N HIS A 421 -14.99 18.95 5.32
CA HIS A 421 -14.85 19.83 4.17
C HIS A 421 -15.22 19.06 2.90
N ILE A 422 -15.97 19.67 1.98
CA ILE A 422 -16.46 18.99 0.78
C ILE A 422 -15.78 19.58 -0.46
N PHE A 423 -15.27 18.73 -1.32
CA PHE A 423 -14.70 19.07 -2.60
C PHE A 423 -15.50 18.38 -3.71
N VAL A 424 -16.08 19.17 -4.62
CA VAL A 424 -16.88 18.71 -5.77
C VAL A 424 -16.41 19.41 -7.05
N ASP A 425 -16.48 18.70 -8.18
CA ASP A 425 -16.01 19.21 -9.49
C ASP A 425 -16.80 20.42 -9.98
N ASP A 426 -18.11 20.45 -9.68
CA ASP A 426 -19.01 21.51 -10.11
C ASP A 426 -19.54 22.31 -8.91
N ALA A 427 -18.88 23.43 -8.64
CA ALA A 427 -19.32 24.37 -7.61
C ALA A 427 -20.69 25.00 -7.92
N SER A 428 -21.27 24.81 -9.12
CA SER A 428 -22.65 25.26 -9.41
C SER A 428 -23.71 24.42 -8.69
N GLU A 429 -23.41 23.19 -8.25
CA GLU A 429 -24.24 22.44 -7.30
C GLU A 429 -24.23 23.07 -5.89
N LEU A 430 -23.20 23.87 -5.60
CA LEU A 430 -23.01 24.65 -4.39
C LEU A 430 -23.34 26.13 -4.68
N THR A 431 -24.57 26.39 -5.12
CA THR A 431 -25.06 27.73 -5.47
C THR A 431 -24.60 28.81 -4.47
N LYS A 432 -24.19 29.97 -5.00
CA LYS A 432 -23.89 31.20 -4.25
C LYS A 432 -25.18 31.75 -3.62
N VAL A 433 -25.58 31.16 -2.50
CA VAL A 433 -26.67 31.62 -1.63
C VAL A 433 -26.04 32.05 -0.30
N ASP A 434 -26.72 32.86 0.50
CA ASP A 434 -26.28 33.27 1.84
C ASP A 434 -25.64 32.12 2.64
N ASP A 435 -24.56 32.41 3.36
CA ASP A 435 -23.67 31.43 4.02
C ASP A 435 -24.42 30.40 4.89
N SER A 436 -25.56 30.77 5.48
CA SER A 436 -26.39 29.87 6.29
C SER A 436 -27.14 28.82 5.46
N VAL A 437 -27.72 29.22 4.33
CA VAL A 437 -28.46 28.34 3.41
C VAL A 437 -27.51 27.45 2.62
N ALA A 438 -26.34 28.00 2.24
CA ALA A 438 -25.26 27.24 1.64
C ALA A 438 -24.79 26.13 2.59
N SER A 439 -24.61 26.41 3.89
CA SER A 439 -24.20 25.41 4.87
C SER A 439 -25.23 24.28 5.05
N GLU A 440 -26.53 24.57 5.00
CA GLU A 440 -27.58 23.53 5.11
C GLU A 440 -27.64 22.64 3.86
N MET A 441 -27.47 23.22 2.66
CA MET A 441 -27.39 22.45 1.42
C MET A 441 -26.14 21.55 1.39
N HIS A 442 -24.98 22.06 1.83
CA HIS A 442 -23.76 21.26 1.96
C HIS A 442 -23.96 20.06 2.90
N GLN A 443 -24.61 20.26 4.05
CA GLN A 443 -24.92 19.16 4.97
C GLN A 443 -25.87 18.12 4.36
N LYS A 444 -26.90 18.57 3.63
CA LYS A 444 -27.83 17.68 2.91
C LYS A 444 -27.11 16.89 1.81
N LEU A 445 -26.22 17.52 1.05
CA LEU A 445 -25.40 16.86 0.04
C LEU A 445 -24.49 15.81 0.67
N LEU A 446 -23.76 16.20 1.73
CA LEU A 446 -22.87 15.30 2.47
C LEU A 446 -23.64 14.08 3.01
N GLY A 447 -24.79 14.29 3.65
CA GLY A 447 -25.62 13.22 4.17
C GLY A 447 -26.05 12.24 3.07
N LYS A 448 -26.43 12.73 1.89
CA LYS A 448 -26.77 11.88 0.73
C LYS A 448 -25.56 11.10 0.21
N VAL A 449 -24.40 11.73 0.12
CA VAL A 449 -23.16 11.09 -0.37
C VAL A 449 -22.71 10.00 0.61
N LEU A 450 -22.62 10.32 1.90
CA LEU A 450 -22.28 9.35 2.95
C LEU A 450 -23.26 8.18 2.94
N GLN A 451 -24.58 8.45 2.95
CA GLN A 451 -25.60 7.40 2.92
C GLN A 451 -25.49 6.51 1.68
N LYS A 452 -25.26 7.09 0.50
CA LYS A 452 -25.16 6.33 -0.75
C LYS A 452 -23.95 5.40 -0.73
N HIS A 453 -22.80 5.89 -0.28
CA HIS A 453 -21.57 5.11 -0.34
C HIS A 453 -21.45 4.10 0.82
N SER A 454 -21.92 4.44 2.02
CA SER A 454 -21.95 3.50 3.15
C SER A 454 -22.98 2.38 2.97
N ALA A 455 -24.04 2.61 2.18
CA ALA A 455 -25.04 1.57 1.86
C ALA A 455 -24.43 0.32 1.17
N VAL A 456 -23.25 0.43 0.55
CA VAL A 456 -22.55 -0.72 -0.03
C VAL A 456 -22.14 -1.73 1.06
N LEU A 457 -21.84 -1.26 2.28
CA LEU A 457 -21.49 -2.13 3.41
C LEU A 457 -22.69 -2.93 3.94
N GLU A 458 -23.91 -2.49 3.63
CA GLU A 458 -25.17 -3.14 4.02
C GLU A 458 -25.72 -4.08 2.92
N GLN A 459 -25.01 -4.23 1.80
CA GLN A 459 -25.37 -5.13 0.70
C GLN A 459 -24.60 -6.45 0.78
N GLY A 460 -25.23 -7.55 0.34
CA GLY A 460 -24.61 -8.87 0.33
C GLY A 460 -24.35 -9.42 1.73
N TYR A 461 -23.15 -9.98 1.95
CA TYR A 461 -22.74 -10.45 3.27
C TYR A 461 -22.18 -9.30 4.12
N ARG A 462 -22.76 -9.07 5.30
CA ARG A 462 -22.31 -8.02 6.22
C ARG A 462 -21.11 -8.49 7.03
N VAL A 463 -20.06 -7.67 7.06
CA VAL A 463 -18.87 -7.88 7.91
C VAL A 463 -18.98 -6.94 9.10
N THR A 464 -18.82 -7.48 10.31
CA THR A 464 -18.84 -6.67 11.52
C THR A 464 -17.45 -6.06 11.72
N GLN A 465 -17.39 -4.72 11.74
CA GLN A 465 -16.18 -3.95 12.00
C GLN A 465 -16.48 -2.93 13.09
N ASN A 466 -15.49 -2.60 13.92
CA ASN A 466 -15.65 -1.56 14.95
C ASN A 466 -14.63 -0.43 14.80
N TRP A 467 -13.67 -0.55 13.88
CA TRP A 467 -12.56 0.39 13.79
C TRP A 467 -13.00 1.83 13.52
N THR A 468 -14.11 2.05 12.79
CA THR A 468 -14.61 3.40 12.47
C THR A 468 -15.04 4.14 13.73
N GLU A 469 -15.79 3.49 14.61
CA GLU A 469 -16.23 4.02 15.89
C GLU A 469 -15.04 4.21 16.84
N VAL A 470 -14.17 3.20 16.94
CA VAL A 470 -12.99 3.23 17.82
C VAL A 470 -12.05 4.36 17.41
N LEU A 471 -11.78 4.53 16.11
CA LEU A 471 -10.95 5.63 15.61
C LEU A 471 -11.60 6.99 15.87
N GLY A 472 -12.92 7.13 15.67
CA GLY A 472 -13.65 8.36 15.97
C GLY A 472 -13.63 8.72 17.47
N VAL A 473 -13.64 7.72 18.36
CA VAL A 473 -13.45 7.90 19.81
C VAL A 473 -12.02 8.34 20.11
N ALA A 474 -11.01 7.64 19.61
CA ALA A 474 -9.60 7.99 19.83
C ALA A 474 -9.28 9.41 19.31
N ALA A 475 -9.88 9.80 18.18
CA ALA A 475 -9.69 11.12 17.58
C ALA A 475 -10.19 12.29 18.45
N ARG A 476 -11.13 12.04 19.37
CA ARG A 476 -11.61 13.04 20.36
C ARG A 476 -10.60 13.32 21.48
N GLY A 477 -9.64 12.42 21.71
CA GLY A 477 -8.70 12.52 22.82
C GLY A 477 -9.35 12.19 24.19
N VAL A 478 -8.57 12.33 25.26
CA VAL A 478 -8.88 11.81 26.61
C VAL A 478 -9.81 12.74 27.43
N SER A 479 -10.45 13.75 26.84
CA SER A 479 -11.24 14.71 27.64
C SER A 479 -12.53 14.09 28.19
N GLN A 480 -12.48 13.63 29.45
CA GLN A 480 -13.64 13.32 30.28
C GLN A 480 -14.30 14.57 30.88
N SER A 481 -13.86 15.78 30.49
CA SER A 481 -14.41 17.03 31.01
C SER A 481 -15.55 17.54 30.11
N SER A 482 -16.55 18.17 30.72
CA SER A 482 -17.73 18.73 30.03
C SER A 482 -17.43 19.87 29.05
N THR A 483 -16.17 20.30 28.95
CA THR A 483 -15.67 21.27 27.97
C THR A 483 -14.45 20.70 27.26
N PRO A 484 -14.57 20.22 26.01
CA PRO A 484 -13.43 19.66 25.29
C PRO A 484 -12.37 20.74 25.09
N ASP A 485 -11.18 20.53 25.66
CA ASP A 485 -10.00 21.31 25.31
C ASP A 485 -9.70 21.04 23.83
N LYS A 486 -9.76 22.09 23.01
CA LYS A 486 -9.53 21.97 21.56
C LYS A 486 -8.12 21.51 21.25
N ASP A 487 -7.18 21.74 22.16
CA ASP A 487 -5.78 21.33 21.99
C ASP A 487 -5.54 19.86 22.35
N ALA A 488 -6.52 19.19 22.96
CA ALA A 488 -6.48 17.75 23.30
C ALA A 488 -7.03 16.84 22.18
N MET A 489 -7.63 17.40 21.13
CA MET A 489 -8.17 16.62 20.00
C MET A 489 -7.09 16.27 18.98
N TRP A 490 -7.18 15.05 18.43
CA TRP A 490 -6.29 14.60 17.37
C TRP A 490 -6.75 15.07 15.99
N ALA A 491 -8.06 15.00 15.70
CA ALA A 491 -8.56 15.35 14.37
C ALA A 491 -8.42 16.85 14.09
N VAL A 492 -7.68 17.17 13.03
CA VAL A 492 -7.41 18.55 12.62
C VAL A 492 -7.88 18.87 11.20
N PHE A 493 -8.10 17.85 10.37
CA PHE A 493 -8.63 17.99 9.02
C PHE A 493 -9.45 16.76 8.64
N ASP A 494 -10.57 16.97 7.95
CA ASP A 494 -11.43 15.91 7.43
C ASP A 494 -12.07 16.42 6.12
N GLY A 495 -11.60 15.91 4.98
CA GLY A 495 -11.99 16.35 3.65
C GLY A 495 -12.57 15.22 2.81
N VAL A 496 -13.77 15.43 2.26
CA VAL A 496 -14.48 14.50 1.37
C VAL A 496 -14.44 15.00 -0.06
N PHE A 497 -13.81 14.22 -0.92
CA PHE A 497 -13.57 14.53 -2.33
C PHE A 497 -14.46 13.65 -3.21
N ILE A 498 -15.32 14.30 -4.00
CA ILE A 498 -16.34 13.66 -4.83
C ILE A 498 -16.00 13.88 -6.30
N GLY A 499 -16.24 12.87 -7.13
CA GLY A 499 -16.00 12.95 -8.58
C GLY A 499 -14.50 12.92 -8.90
N ASN A 500 -14.04 13.89 -9.68
CA ASN A 500 -12.65 13.99 -10.15
C ASN A 500 -11.76 14.85 -9.26
N THR A 501 -12.27 15.28 -8.10
CA THR A 501 -11.58 16.23 -7.22
C THR A 501 -10.38 15.67 -6.46
N TYR A 502 -10.33 14.35 -6.23
CA TYR A 502 -9.14 13.72 -5.65
C TYR A 502 -8.30 12.99 -6.70
N PRO A 503 -7.05 13.40 -6.92
CA PRO A 503 -6.15 12.69 -7.81
C PRO A 503 -5.45 11.52 -7.13
N TYR A 504 -5.62 10.34 -7.69
CA TYR A 504 -4.84 9.16 -7.34
C TYR A 504 -3.65 9.00 -8.27
N PHE A 505 -2.57 8.39 -7.79
CA PHE A 505 -1.46 7.99 -8.66
C PHE A 505 -1.41 6.47 -8.81
N CYS A 506 -1.38 6.01 -10.06
CA CYS A 506 -1.29 4.60 -10.41
C CYS A 506 0.15 4.25 -10.82
N THR A 507 0.89 3.65 -9.91
CA THR A 507 2.31 3.31 -10.11
C THR A 507 2.52 2.25 -11.18
N SER A 508 1.58 1.33 -11.38
CA SER A 508 1.68 0.31 -12.43
C SER A 508 1.56 0.88 -13.84
N THR A 509 0.80 1.98 -14.01
CA THR A 509 0.63 2.65 -15.32
C THR A 509 1.40 3.96 -15.45
N ASN A 510 2.00 4.45 -14.36
CA ASN A 510 2.67 5.75 -14.27
C ASN A 510 1.75 6.92 -14.67
N ARG A 511 0.47 6.85 -14.25
CA ARG A 511 -0.55 7.84 -14.59
C ARG A 511 -1.27 8.35 -13.36
N GLN A 512 -1.67 9.61 -13.43
CA GLN A 512 -2.69 10.17 -12.54
C GLN A 512 -4.06 9.62 -12.97
N LEU A 513 -4.86 9.22 -11.99
CA LEU A 513 -6.23 8.76 -12.15
C LEU A 513 -7.17 9.72 -11.41
N LEU A 514 -8.23 10.13 -12.10
CA LEU A 514 -9.29 10.97 -11.56
C LEU A 514 -10.61 10.17 -11.61
N GLY A 515 -11.56 10.50 -10.74
CA GLY A 515 -12.89 9.88 -10.79
C GLY A 515 -12.91 8.40 -10.38
N VAL A 516 -11.88 7.93 -9.66
CA VAL A 516 -11.76 6.52 -9.28
C VAL A 516 -12.81 6.16 -8.24
N THR A 517 -12.88 6.94 -7.17
CA THR A 517 -13.80 6.74 -6.05
C THR A 517 -13.94 8.04 -5.28
N THR A 518 -15.00 8.17 -4.50
CA THR A 518 -15.13 9.24 -3.51
C THR A 518 -14.14 8.95 -2.38
N THR A 519 -13.38 9.96 -1.97
CA THR A 519 -12.23 9.80 -1.07
C THR A 519 -12.41 10.67 0.15
N GLU A 520 -12.09 10.14 1.32
CA GLU A 520 -11.94 10.90 2.57
C GLU A 520 -10.45 11.03 2.89
N VAL A 521 -10.01 12.26 3.17
CA VAL A 521 -8.65 12.58 3.63
C VAL A 521 -8.75 13.11 5.05
N ILE A 522 -8.15 12.39 5.99
CA ILE A 522 -8.23 12.69 7.42
C ILE A 522 -6.82 13.03 7.92
N GLY A 523 -6.67 14.22 8.50
CA GLY A 523 -5.46 14.66 9.19
C GLY A 523 -5.60 14.50 10.70
N LEU A 524 -4.73 13.70 11.31
CA LEU A 524 -4.67 13.49 12.75
C LEU A 524 -3.32 14.02 13.26
N ARG A 525 -3.36 14.98 14.19
CA ARG A 525 -2.18 15.58 14.80
C ARG A 525 -2.10 15.18 16.25
N GLN A 526 -0.95 14.68 16.71
CA GLN A 526 -0.76 14.44 18.15
C GLN A 526 -1.01 15.73 18.95
N PRO A 527 -1.83 15.70 20.01
CA PRO A 527 -2.03 16.81 20.94
C PRO A 527 -0.70 17.31 21.51
N ARG A 528 -0.33 18.55 21.19
CA ARG A 528 0.91 19.19 21.67
C ARG A 528 0.81 20.72 21.59
N THR A 529 1.52 21.41 22.48
CA THR A 529 1.60 22.88 22.49
C THR A 529 2.44 23.39 21.30
N PRO A 530 2.09 24.55 20.70
CA PRO A 530 2.84 25.11 19.56
C PRO A 530 4.33 25.33 19.86
N GLU A 531 4.66 25.64 21.11
CA GLU A 531 6.03 25.88 21.60
C GLU A 531 6.91 24.61 21.63
N LYS A 532 6.30 23.41 21.68
CA LYS A 532 7.02 22.12 21.68
C LYS A 532 7.41 21.65 20.27
N GLY A 533 7.11 22.44 19.23
CA GLY A 533 7.61 22.25 17.87
C GLY A 533 6.70 21.45 16.94
N GLY A 534 6.89 21.68 15.64
CA GLY A 534 6.21 21.02 14.52
C GLY A 534 5.32 21.99 13.73
N LEU A 535 5.22 21.77 12.41
CA LEU A 535 4.21 22.43 11.60
C LEU A 535 2.84 22.02 12.09
N LEU A 536 1.88 22.92 12.04
CA LEU A 536 0.50 22.58 12.32
C LEU A 536 -0.05 21.87 11.08
N LEU A 537 -0.19 20.54 11.15
CA LEU A 537 -0.74 19.72 10.05
C LEU A 537 -1.99 20.35 9.44
N LYS A 538 -2.85 20.94 10.29
CA LYS A 538 -4.02 21.72 9.88
C LYS A 538 -3.67 22.81 8.87
N GLU A 539 -2.74 23.70 9.22
CA GLU A 539 -2.36 24.85 8.38
C GLU A 539 -1.75 24.39 7.07
N VAL A 540 -0.93 23.33 7.11
CA VAL A 540 -0.32 22.75 5.91
C VAL A 540 -1.37 22.14 4.97
N LEU A 541 -2.38 21.45 5.51
CA LEU A 541 -3.47 20.89 4.70
C LEU A 541 -4.41 21.98 4.17
N HIS A 542 -4.73 22.97 5.00
CA HIS A 542 -5.54 24.13 4.61
C HIS A 542 -4.87 24.91 3.47
N GLU A 543 -3.56 25.13 3.57
CA GLU A 543 -2.82 25.77 2.49
C GLU A 543 -2.86 24.94 1.21
N PHE A 544 -2.57 23.64 1.30
CA PHE A 544 -2.56 22.76 0.13
C PHE A 544 -3.91 22.73 -0.60
N TYR A 545 -5.01 22.69 0.16
CA TYR A 545 -6.38 22.63 -0.37
C TYR A 545 -7.04 24.00 -0.58
N ASN A 546 -6.35 25.10 -0.26
CA ASN A 546 -6.85 26.47 -0.32
C ASN A 546 -8.14 26.71 0.48
N ILE A 547 -8.16 26.34 1.78
CA ILE A 547 -9.30 26.49 2.70
C ILE A 547 -9.04 27.49 3.82
#